data_AF-A0A7W1ERS9-F1
#
_entry.id   AF-A0A7W1ERS9-F1
#
_cell.length_a   1.000
_cell.length_b   1.000
_cell.length_c   1.000
_cell.angle_alpha   90.00
_cell.angle_beta   90.00
_cell.angle_gamma   90.00
#
_symmetry.space_group_name_H-M   'P 1'
#
loop_
_entity.id
_entity.type
_entity.pdbx_description
1 polymer ?
#
loop_
_entity_poly.entity_id
_entity_poly.type
_entity_poly.pdbx_seq_one_letter_code
_entity_poly.pdbx_strand_id
1 'polypeptide(L)'
;MNSGVVTYFTKGKVLNNIGTHQKFDKTAYRLILPMINAEKFPTQRLILRFEGMGGPDGLKMKSKNYRADHSWDPVNKIGYLPTWIEIHFANLVEALKDNDIAKASFEAGFMAHYLTDSLTQAHHTSMKLLPAEHENS
;
A
#
# COMPACT_ATOMS: atom_id res chain seq x y z
N MET A 1 5.94 -18.47 -33.70
CA MET A 1 7.06 -17.93 -32.90
C MET A 1 6.57 -17.84 -31.46
N ASN A 2 7.24 -18.55 -30.54
CA ASN A 2 6.76 -18.82 -29.19
C ASN A 2 6.68 -17.55 -28.33
N SER A 3 5.48 -17.21 -27.89
CA SER A 3 5.14 -16.16 -26.91
C SER A 3 5.51 -16.52 -25.46
N GLY A 4 6.55 -17.34 -25.25
CA GLY A 4 6.94 -17.86 -23.93
C GLY A 4 7.36 -16.79 -22.93
N VAL A 5 7.72 -15.59 -23.41
CA VAL A 5 8.05 -14.44 -22.56
C VAL A 5 6.79 -13.83 -21.93
N VAL A 6 5.68 -13.78 -22.66
CA VAL A 6 4.40 -13.23 -22.17
C VAL A 6 3.76 -14.17 -21.14
N THR A 7 4.02 -15.48 -21.25
CA THR A 7 3.48 -16.48 -20.33
C THR A 7 4.19 -16.53 -18.96
N TYR A 8 5.40 -15.97 -18.84
CA TYR A 8 6.13 -15.95 -17.56
C TYR A 8 5.63 -14.82 -16.63
N PHE A 9 5.19 -13.69 -17.21
CA PHE A 9 4.63 -12.55 -16.48
C PHE A 9 3.15 -12.73 -16.09
N THR A 10 2.45 -13.73 -16.65
CA THR A 10 1.01 -13.96 -16.41
C THR A 10 0.68 -14.81 -15.19
N LYS A 11 1.68 -15.31 -14.45
CA LYS A 11 1.44 -15.84 -13.09
C LYS A 11 1.62 -14.72 -12.08
N GLY A 12 0.53 -14.08 -11.64
CA GLY A 12 0.49 -12.96 -10.69
C GLY A 12 1.30 -13.11 -9.38
N LYS A 13 1.86 -14.29 -9.10
CA LYS A 13 2.82 -14.57 -8.03
C LYS A 13 4.16 -13.82 -8.19
N VAL A 14 4.59 -13.53 -9.43
CA VAL A 14 5.85 -12.82 -9.73
C VAL A 14 5.67 -11.30 -9.57
N LEU A 15 4.56 -10.75 -10.09
CA LEU A 15 4.22 -9.32 -9.95
C LEU A 15 4.01 -8.91 -8.48
N ASN A 16 3.40 -9.78 -7.65
CA ASN A 16 3.21 -9.52 -6.21
C ASN A 16 4.51 -9.52 -5.38
N ASN A 17 5.67 -9.75 -6.01
CA ASN A 17 6.94 -9.81 -5.31
C ASN A 17 8.02 -8.89 -5.88
N ILE A 18 7.72 -8.21 -7.00
CA ILE A 18 8.66 -7.43 -7.80
C ILE A 18 8.03 -6.08 -8.09
N GLY A 19 8.20 -5.15 -7.17
CA GLY A 19 7.78 -3.75 -7.27
C GLY A 19 8.38 -2.94 -6.12
N THR A 20 8.36 -1.62 -6.24
CA THR A 20 9.02 -0.72 -5.28
C THR A 20 8.41 -0.87 -3.89
N HIS A 21 7.08 -0.90 -3.79
CA HIS A 21 6.35 -1.12 -2.53
C HIS A 21 6.80 -2.40 -1.84
N GLN A 22 6.78 -3.55 -2.54
CA GLN A 22 7.19 -4.80 -1.92
C GLN A 22 8.66 -4.80 -1.50
N LYS A 23 9.55 -4.06 -2.18
CA LYS A 23 10.96 -3.95 -1.74
C LYS A 23 11.08 -3.14 -0.45
N PHE A 24 10.33 -2.04 -0.31
CA PHE A 24 10.28 -1.27 0.93
C PHE A 24 9.74 -2.11 2.08
N ASP A 25 8.59 -2.77 1.89
CA ASP A 25 7.97 -3.63 2.90
C ASP A 25 8.90 -4.74 3.39
N LYS A 26 9.55 -5.44 2.45
CA LYS A 26 10.52 -6.51 2.75
C LYS A 26 11.69 -5.99 3.58
N THR A 27 12.15 -4.79 3.28
CA THR A 27 13.30 -4.17 3.95
C THR A 27 12.91 -3.67 5.33
N ALA A 28 11.78 -2.94 5.43
CA ALA A 28 11.22 -2.46 6.69
C ALA A 28 10.95 -3.62 7.65
N TYR A 29 10.32 -4.70 7.18
CA TYR A 29 10.05 -5.87 8.00
C TYR A 29 11.33 -6.48 8.60
N ARG A 30 12.39 -6.62 7.80
CA ARG A 30 13.68 -7.16 8.28
C ARG A 30 14.33 -6.29 9.33
N LEU A 31 14.20 -4.96 9.20
CA LEU A 31 14.75 -4.01 10.16
C LEU A 31 14.04 -4.09 11.52
N ILE A 32 12.71 -4.28 11.52
CA ILE A 32 11.93 -4.36 12.75
C ILE A 32 11.85 -5.77 13.34
N LEU A 33 12.19 -6.81 12.58
CA LEU A 33 12.08 -8.20 13.00
C LEU A 33 12.70 -8.48 14.39
N PRO A 34 13.89 -7.95 14.74
CA PRO A 34 14.47 -8.15 16.07
C PRO A 34 13.69 -7.48 17.21
N MET A 35 12.78 -6.55 16.90
CA MET A 35 12.03 -5.73 17.85
C MET A 35 10.59 -6.23 18.05
N ILE A 36 10.10 -7.14 17.21
CA ILE A 36 8.72 -7.61 17.23
C ILE A 36 8.62 -9.06 17.75
N ASN A 37 7.51 -9.38 18.41
CA ASN A 37 7.17 -10.77 18.70
C ASN A 37 6.61 -11.43 17.43
N ALA A 38 7.40 -12.31 16.81
CA ALA A 38 7.04 -12.99 15.56
C ALA A 38 5.82 -13.93 15.66
N GLU A 39 5.41 -14.33 16.86
CA GLU A 39 4.20 -15.12 17.08
C GLU A 39 2.93 -14.27 17.10
N LYS A 40 3.06 -12.99 17.47
CA LYS A 40 1.93 -12.05 17.63
C LYS A 40 1.79 -11.05 16.49
N PHE A 41 2.80 -10.92 15.63
CA PHE A 41 2.80 -10.00 14.51
C PHE A 41 2.67 -10.75 13.17
N PRO A 42 1.94 -10.20 12.19
CA PRO A 42 1.85 -10.80 10.86
C PRO A 42 3.21 -11.07 10.23
N THR A 43 3.41 -12.27 9.70
CA THR A 43 4.65 -12.56 8.96
C THR A 43 4.74 -11.71 7.70
N GLN A 44 5.96 -11.38 7.27
CA GLN A 44 6.24 -10.70 6.00
C GLN A 44 5.45 -11.28 4.81
N ARG A 45 5.36 -12.62 4.73
CA ARG A 45 4.64 -13.31 3.66
C ARG A 45 3.14 -13.01 3.67
N LEU A 46 2.54 -12.82 4.85
CA LEU A 46 1.11 -12.52 4.97
C LEU A 46 0.83 -11.07 4.61
N ILE A 47 1.66 -10.13 5.08
CA ILE A 47 1.57 -8.70 4.74
C ILE A 47 1.62 -8.51 3.21
N LEU A 48 2.62 -9.11 2.55
CA LEU A 48 2.82 -8.99 1.10
C LEU A 48 1.68 -9.57 0.25
N ARG A 49 0.73 -10.33 0.83
CA ARG A 49 -0.47 -10.77 0.08
C ARG A 49 -1.41 -9.61 -0.22
N PHE A 50 -1.37 -8.57 0.60
CA PHE A 50 -2.22 -7.38 0.52
C PHE A 50 -1.49 -6.19 -0.11
N GLU A 51 -0.37 -6.45 -0.78
CA GLU A 51 0.36 -5.49 -1.60
C GLU A 51 0.17 -5.84 -3.10
N GLY A 52 0.45 -4.90 -4.01
CA GLY A 52 0.44 -5.12 -5.45
C GLY A 52 -0.96 -5.47 -5.95
N MET A 53 -1.12 -6.65 -6.57
CA MET A 53 -2.43 -7.09 -7.09
C MET A 53 -3.47 -7.38 -5.99
N GLY A 54 -3.02 -7.62 -4.76
CA GLY A 54 -3.89 -7.78 -3.59
C GLY A 54 -4.13 -6.49 -2.82
N GLY A 55 -3.38 -5.44 -3.14
CA GLY A 55 -3.43 -4.14 -2.47
C GLY A 55 -4.24 -3.08 -3.21
N PRO A 56 -4.12 -1.81 -2.79
CA PRO A 56 -4.87 -0.69 -3.33
C PRO A 56 -4.79 -0.56 -4.87
N ASP A 57 -3.59 -0.67 -5.43
CA ASP A 57 -3.38 -0.64 -6.90
C ASP A 57 -4.11 -1.77 -7.63
N GLY A 58 -4.04 -2.99 -7.10
CA GLY A 58 -4.73 -4.14 -7.65
C GLY A 58 -6.25 -4.00 -7.60
N LEU A 59 -6.79 -3.40 -6.53
CA LEU A 59 -8.21 -3.11 -6.40
C LEU A 59 -8.69 -2.03 -7.37
N LYS A 60 -7.90 -0.98 -7.58
CA LYS A 60 -8.17 0.07 -8.57
C LYS A 60 -8.27 -0.50 -9.98
N MET A 61 -7.37 -1.43 -10.34
CA MET A 61 -7.44 -2.10 -11.64
C MET A 61 -8.67 -3.01 -11.77
N LYS A 62 -9.13 -3.62 -10.68
CA LYS A 62 -10.26 -4.56 -10.66
C LYS A 62 -11.63 -3.89 -10.53
N SER A 63 -11.70 -2.64 -10.06
CA SER A 63 -12.96 -1.96 -9.79
C SER A 63 -12.91 -0.50 -10.23
N LYS A 64 -13.74 -0.16 -11.22
CA LYS A 64 -13.95 1.23 -11.67
C LYS A 64 -14.53 2.14 -10.58
N ASN A 65 -15.13 1.56 -9.54
CA ASN A 65 -15.74 2.28 -8.43
C ASN A 65 -14.78 2.46 -7.24
N TYR A 66 -13.62 1.80 -7.25
CA TYR A 66 -12.63 1.96 -6.19
C TYR A 66 -11.89 3.28 -6.37
N ARG A 67 -12.17 4.22 -5.46
CA ARG A 67 -11.62 5.57 -5.46
C ARG A 67 -10.57 5.75 -4.36
N ALA A 68 -9.74 4.76 -4.08
CA ALA A 68 -8.56 5.05 -3.27
C ALA A 68 -7.76 6.11 -4.02
N ASP A 69 -7.68 7.28 -3.40
CA ASP A 69 -6.87 8.36 -3.90
C ASP A 69 -5.47 8.17 -3.32
N HIS A 70 -4.52 7.99 -4.21
CA HIS A 70 -3.14 7.75 -3.86
C HIS A 70 -2.37 9.08 -3.80
N SER A 71 -3.06 10.23 -3.79
CA SER A 71 -2.42 11.54 -3.85
C SER A 71 -2.36 12.21 -2.47
N TRP A 72 -1.27 12.95 -2.25
CA TRP A 72 -1.07 13.76 -1.05
C TRP A 72 -0.14 14.94 -1.34
N ASP A 73 -0.67 16.15 -1.35
CA ASP A 73 0.10 17.39 -1.33
C ASP A 73 0.48 17.74 0.12
N PRO A 74 1.77 17.59 0.51
CA PRO A 74 2.21 17.89 1.88
C PRO A 74 2.26 19.39 2.20
N VAL A 75 2.29 20.27 1.20
CA VAL A 75 2.39 21.73 1.39
C VAL A 75 1.02 22.30 1.70
N ASN A 76 0.05 22.04 0.84
CA ASN A 76 -1.32 22.54 0.99
C ASN A 76 -2.19 21.59 1.84
N LYS A 77 -1.65 20.44 2.21
CA LYS A 77 -2.33 19.38 2.99
C LYS A 77 -3.58 18.85 2.32
N ILE A 78 -3.51 18.59 1.01
CA ILE A 78 -4.64 18.11 0.22
C ILE A 78 -4.42 16.67 -0.22
N GLY A 79 -5.44 15.82 -0.08
CA GLY A 79 -5.39 14.41 -0.44
C GLY A 79 -5.69 13.52 0.76
N TYR A 80 -5.69 12.21 0.53
CA TYR A 80 -6.26 11.26 1.50
C TYR A 80 -5.24 10.30 2.10
N LEU A 81 -3.98 10.28 1.62
CA LEU A 81 -2.99 9.32 2.13
C LEU A 81 -2.81 9.39 3.65
N PRO A 82 -2.67 10.58 4.31
CA PRO A 82 -2.54 10.62 5.76
C PRO A 82 -3.74 10.01 6.48
N THR A 83 -4.95 10.31 6.01
CA THR A 83 -6.19 9.74 6.56
C THR A 83 -6.23 8.22 6.42
N TRP A 84 -5.86 7.68 5.26
CA TRP A 84 -5.79 6.22 5.09
C TRP A 84 -4.74 5.57 5.98
N ILE A 85 -3.56 6.19 6.11
CA ILE A 85 -2.50 5.71 7.00
C ILE A 85 -3.01 5.66 8.45
N GLU A 86 -3.67 6.72 8.93
CA GLU A 86 -4.22 6.77 10.29
C GLU A 86 -5.30 5.72 10.52
N ILE A 87 -6.23 5.55 9.57
CA ILE A 87 -7.29 4.52 9.66
C ILE A 87 -6.67 3.12 9.73
N HIS A 88 -5.75 2.80 8.82
CA HIS A 88 -5.12 1.48 8.80
C HIS A 88 -4.24 1.24 10.04
N PHE A 89 -3.57 2.27 10.56
CA PHE A 89 -2.84 2.16 11.82
C PHE A 89 -3.75 1.82 12.99
N ALA A 90 -4.85 2.57 13.16
CA ALA A 90 -5.81 2.32 14.24
C ALA A 90 -6.39 0.90 14.16
N ASN A 91 -6.80 0.47 12.96
CA ASN A 91 -7.33 -0.86 12.74
C ASN A 91 -6.29 -1.97 12.95
N LEU A 92 -5.02 -1.74 12.59
CA LEU A 92 -3.93 -2.66 12.83
C LEU A 92 -3.73 -2.86 14.34
N VAL A 93 -3.75 -1.78 15.11
CA VAL A 93 -3.62 -1.85 16.58
C VAL A 93 -4.75 -2.69 17.19
N GLU A 94 -5.99 -2.45 16.79
CA GLU A 94 -7.13 -3.25 17.27
C GLU A 94 -7.03 -4.72 16.85
N ALA A 95 -6.70 -5.00 15.58
CA ALA A 95 -6.53 -6.37 15.11
C ALA A 95 -5.41 -7.14 15.84
N LEU A 96 -4.32 -6.45 16.21
CA LEU A 96 -3.24 -7.05 16.99
C LEU A 96 -3.68 -7.34 18.44
N LYS A 97 -4.48 -6.46 19.07
CA LYS A 97 -5.05 -6.72 20.40
C LYS A 97 -5.98 -7.92 20.40
N ASP A 98 -6.78 -8.06 19.34
CA ASP A 98 -7.72 -9.15 19.16
C ASP A 98 -7.06 -10.46 18.69
N ASN A 99 -5.75 -10.44 18.41
CA ASN A 99 -5.00 -11.54 17.78
C ASN A 99 -5.58 -11.97 16.42
N ASP A 100 -6.28 -11.08 15.70
CA ASP A 100 -6.73 -11.31 14.33
C ASP A 100 -5.58 -11.05 13.35
N ILE A 101 -4.77 -12.10 13.13
CA ILE A 101 -3.62 -12.04 12.22
C ILE A 101 -4.06 -11.78 10.77
N ALA A 102 -5.25 -12.22 10.35
CA ALA A 102 -5.71 -12.01 8.98
C ALA A 102 -6.02 -10.52 8.74
N LYS A 103 -6.77 -9.90 9.66
CA LYS A 103 -7.05 -8.46 9.64
C LYS A 103 -5.77 -7.65 9.82
N ALA A 104 -4.92 -7.98 10.78
CA ALA A 104 -3.64 -7.29 10.99
C ALA A 104 -2.75 -7.35 9.74
N SER A 105 -2.72 -8.48 9.03
CA SER A 105 -1.97 -8.60 7.77
C SER A 105 -2.51 -7.67 6.68
N PHE A 106 -3.83 -7.56 6.58
CA PHE A 106 -4.51 -6.67 5.64
C PHE A 106 -4.21 -5.20 5.96
N GLU A 107 -4.42 -4.78 7.20
CA GLU A 107 -4.20 -3.40 7.64
C GLU A 107 -2.73 -2.99 7.49
N ALA A 108 -1.79 -3.86 7.87
CA ALA A 108 -0.37 -3.61 7.70
C ALA A 108 0.05 -3.46 6.23
N GLY A 109 -0.47 -4.32 5.34
CA GLY A 109 -0.14 -4.26 3.91
C GLY A 109 -0.68 -3.00 3.23
N PHE A 110 -1.93 -2.63 3.51
CA PHE A 110 -2.53 -1.41 2.97
C PHE A 110 -1.86 -0.15 3.52
N MET A 111 -1.55 -0.11 4.82
CA MET A 111 -0.83 1.00 5.43
C MET A 111 0.55 1.18 4.79
N ALA A 112 1.30 0.10 4.60
CA ALA A 112 2.63 0.15 4.01
C ALA A 112 2.62 0.65 2.55
N HIS A 113 1.57 0.27 1.80
CA HIS A 113 1.33 0.80 0.46
C HIS A 113 1.15 2.33 0.48
N TYR A 114 0.22 2.84 1.27
CA TYR A 114 -0.06 4.28 1.35
C TYR A 114 1.10 5.10 1.92
N LEU A 115 1.86 4.53 2.87
CA LEU A 115 3.11 5.14 3.33
C LEU A 115 4.10 5.28 2.18
N THR A 116 4.27 4.24 1.37
CA THR A 116 5.18 4.29 0.22
C THR A 116 4.71 5.30 -0.84
N ASP A 117 3.41 5.36 -1.13
CA ASP A 117 2.82 6.40 -2.00
C ASP A 117 3.14 7.80 -1.44
N SER A 118 2.99 7.99 -0.13
CA SER A 118 3.22 9.28 0.54
C SER A 118 4.68 9.74 0.51
N LEU A 119 5.63 8.82 0.27
CA LEU A 119 7.05 9.13 0.11
C LEU A 119 7.44 9.29 -1.37
N THR A 120 6.52 8.99 -2.31
CA THR A 120 6.79 9.02 -3.74
C THR A 120 6.33 10.36 -4.33
N GLN A 121 7.28 11.20 -4.77
CA GLN A 121 6.99 12.56 -5.25
C GLN A 121 5.93 12.64 -6.35
N ALA A 122 5.81 11.62 -7.21
CA ALA A 122 4.79 11.57 -8.26
C ALA A 122 3.34 11.56 -7.71
N HIS A 123 3.16 11.20 -6.44
CA HIS A 123 1.89 11.24 -5.73
C HIS A 123 1.64 12.58 -5.01
N HIS A 124 2.64 13.48 -4.98
CA HIS A 124 2.52 14.80 -4.36
C HIS A 124 1.90 15.85 -5.24
N THR A 125 1.83 15.60 -6.55
CA THR A 125 1.22 16.49 -7.52
C THR A 125 0.08 15.75 -8.22
N SER A 126 -1.15 16.17 -7.94
CA SER A 126 -2.31 15.68 -8.68
C SER A 126 -2.80 16.76 -9.62
N MET A 127 -2.97 16.40 -10.89
CA MET A 127 -3.59 17.26 -11.91
C MET A 127 -5.03 17.67 -11.54
N LYS A 128 -5.67 16.99 -10.56
CA LYS A 128 -6.95 17.37 -9.98
C LYS A 128 -6.83 18.36 -8.81
N LEU A 129 -5.65 18.55 -8.25
CA LEU A 129 -5.39 19.52 -7.18
C LEU A 129 -4.97 20.89 -7.72
N LEU A 130 -4.33 20.93 -8.89
CA LEU A 130 -4.01 22.16 -9.64
C LEU A 130 -5.22 23.13 -9.85
N PRO A 131 -6.45 22.67 -10.16
CA PRO A 131 -7.58 23.60 -10.30
C PRO A 131 -8.02 24.29 -8.99
N ALA A 132 -7.70 23.73 -7.81
CA ALA A 132 -8.02 24.40 -6.54
C ALA A 132 -7.16 25.67 -6.29
N GLU A 133 -6.07 25.81 -7.04
CA GLU A 133 -5.15 26.95 -6.98
C GLU A 133 -5.63 28.13 -7.85
N HIS A 134 -6.44 27.83 -8.88
CA HIS A 134 -6.95 28.80 -9.86
C HIS A 134 -8.39 29.30 -9.62
N GLU A 135 -9.12 28.73 -8.66
CA GLU A 135 -10.44 29.26 -8.25
C GLU A 135 -10.37 30.22 -7.05
N ASN A 136 -9.20 30.34 -6.40
CA ASN A 136 -8.95 31.26 -5.28
C ASN A 136 -7.90 32.34 -5.60
N SER A 137 -7.50 32.50 -6.87
CA SER A 137 -6.61 33.56 -7.35
C SER A 137 -7.32 34.59 -8.23
#